data_AF-A0A2E7WR72-F1
#
_entry.id   AF-A0A2E7WR72-F1
#
_cell.length_a   1.000
_cell.length_b   1.000
_cell.length_c   1.000
_cell.angle_alpha   90.00
_cell.angle_beta   90.00
_cell.angle_gamma   90.00
#
_symmetry.space_group_name_H-M   'P 1'
#
loop_
_entity.id
_entity.type
_entity.pdbx_description
1 polymer ?
#
loop_
_entity_poly.entity_id
_entity_poly.type
_entity_poly.pdbx_seq_one_letter_code
_entity_poly.pdbx_strand_id
1 'polypeptide(L)'
;MLPIRSIVIERGESKVKRIIVSAFLLLLPISASSVDFLNDISVTYGAFSIGYAQEDVAKGHDEISLGYNEWSVFHSNEAKIGIEYEFELPAGDLSAAVFLEHSDADENTMGASLSREFAQISLQPEVTWNIDTSEHTFEFGAGYTWEMSDTFSVTPNITIPFDNDWDRDEMIAGLSVSIKLGPDSGSK
;
A
#
# COMPACT_ATOMS: atom_id res chain seq x y z
N MET A 1 -13.23 -8.52 -22.30
CA MET A 1 -12.87 -9.66 -21.44
C MET A 1 -11.45 -10.08 -21.81
N LEU A 2 -10.45 -9.48 -21.18
CA LEU A 2 -9.05 -9.81 -21.43
C LEU A 2 -8.71 -11.14 -20.74
N PRO A 3 -7.94 -12.04 -21.36
CA PRO A 3 -7.50 -13.27 -20.70
C PRO A 3 -6.40 -12.93 -19.70
N ILE A 4 -6.72 -12.98 -18.40
CA ILE A 4 -5.74 -12.89 -17.32
C ILE A 4 -4.77 -14.07 -17.46
N ARG A 5 -3.53 -13.79 -17.84
CA ARG A 5 -2.45 -14.78 -17.88
C ARG A 5 -1.77 -14.79 -16.52
N SER A 6 -2.00 -15.85 -15.76
CA SER A 6 -1.32 -16.08 -14.48
C SER A 6 0.19 -16.17 -14.68
N ILE A 7 0.96 -15.31 -14.00
CA ILE A 7 2.42 -15.44 -13.89
C ILE A 7 2.71 -16.58 -12.91
N VAL A 8 3.41 -17.61 -13.39
CA VAL A 8 3.77 -18.79 -12.59
C VAL A 8 5.22 -18.61 -12.12
N ILE A 9 5.42 -18.26 -10.85
CA ILE A 9 6.74 -18.25 -10.21
C ILE A 9 6.97 -19.63 -9.58
N GLU A 10 7.79 -20.46 -10.23
CA GLU A 10 8.14 -21.78 -9.71
C GLU A 10 9.33 -21.70 -8.76
N ARG A 11 9.07 -21.81 -7.45
CA ARG A 11 10.07 -22.33 -6.51
C ARG A 11 9.42 -23.24 -5.47
N GLY A 12 9.61 -24.54 -5.67
CA GLY A 12 9.80 -25.56 -4.62
C GLY A 12 8.78 -25.77 -3.49
N GLU A 13 7.69 -25.01 -3.35
CA GLU A 13 6.81 -25.13 -2.17
C GLU A 13 5.46 -25.79 -2.45
N SER A 14 5.00 -26.48 -1.39
CA SER A 14 3.85 -27.38 -1.27
C SER A 14 2.59 -26.96 -2.03
N LYS A 15 1.92 -27.94 -2.67
CA LYS A 15 0.66 -27.79 -3.42
C LYS A 15 -0.47 -27.09 -2.65
N VAL A 16 -0.41 -27.04 -1.31
CA VAL A 16 -1.45 -26.43 -0.45
C VAL A 16 -1.39 -24.90 -0.51
N LYS A 17 -0.20 -24.29 -0.54
CA LYS A 17 -0.05 -22.83 -0.65
C LYS A 17 -0.51 -22.30 -2.03
N ARG A 18 -0.37 -23.12 -3.07
CA ARG A 18 -0.76 -22.80 -4.47
C ARG A 18 -2.25 -22.53 -4.66
N ILE A 19 -3.10 -23.16 -3.86
CA ILE A 19 -4.56 -23.02 -4.00
C ILE A 19 -5.04 -21.70 -3.39
N ILE A 20 -4.35 -21.16 -2.38
CA ILE A 20 -4.81 -20.01 -1.60
C ILE A 20 -4.57 -18.68 -2.35
N VAL A 21 -3.44 -18.52 -3.04
CA VAL A 21 -3.13 -17.32 -3.84
C VAL A 21 -4.15 -17.12 -4.96
N SER A 22 -4.39 -18.19 -5.74
CA SER A 22 -5.41 -18.17 -6.79
C SER A 22 -6.81 -18.06 -6.21
N ALA A 23 -7.11 -18.66 -5.05
CA ALA A 23 -8.41 -18.53 -4.40
C ALA A 23 -8.66 -17.11 -3.88
N PHE A 24 -7.67 -16.40 -3.33
CA PHE A 24 -7.86 -15.02 -2.85
C PHE A 24 -8.18 -14.08 -4.01
N LEU A 25 -7.45 -14.19 -5.13
CA LEU A 25 -7.74 -13.45 -6.36
C LEU A 25 -9.09 -13.84 -7.00
N LEU A 26 -9.61 -15.04 -6.74
CA LEU A 26 -10.92 -15.52 -7.22
C LEU A 26 -12.08 -15.25 -6.25
N LEU A 27 -11.82 -14.91 -4.99
CA LEU A 27 -12.81 -14.66 -3.94
C LEU A 27 -13.22 -13.19 -3.83
N LEU A 28 -12.45 -12.28 -4.45
CA LEU A 28 -12.85 -10.89 -4.57
C LEU A 28 -13.99 -10.80 -5.59
N PRO A 29 -15.13 -10.17 -5.25
CA PRO A 29 -16.22 -9.95 -6.20
C PRO A 29 -15.77 -8.90 -7.24
N ILE A 30 -14.99 -9.33 -8.24
CA ILE A 30 -14.57 -8.48 -9.37
C ILE A 30 -15.80 -8.28 -10.26
N SER A 31 -16.63 -7.30 -9.89
CA SER A 31 -17.76 -6.80 -10.69
C SER A 31 -17.40 -5.48 -11.39
N ALA A 32 -16.16 -5.02 -11.27
CA ALA A 32 -15.69 -3.76 -11.82
C ALA A 32 -15.41 -3.86 -13.33
N SER A 33 -15.75 -2.80 -14.04
CA SER A 33 -15.59 -2.66 -15.50
C SER A 33 -14.14 -2.39 -15.92
N SER A 34 -13.29 -1.93 -15.01
CA SER A 34 -11.83 -1.76 -15.16
C SER A 34 -11.15 -1.98 -13.80
N VAL A 35 -9.92 -2.50 -13.83
CA VAL A 35 -9.07 -2.77 -12.67
C VAL A 35 -7.65 -2.49 -13.12
N ASP A 36 -6.97 -1.58 -12.43
CA ASP A 36 -5.55 -1.34 -12.62
C ASP A 36 -4.72 -2.26 -11.73
N PHE A 37 -3.50 -2.56 -12.19
CA PHE A 37 -2.60 -3.47 -11.48
C PHE A 37 -1.27 -2.80 -11.18
N LEU A 38 -1.08 -2.45 -9.91
CA LEU A 38 0.08 -1.69 -9.41
C LEU A 38 0.86 -2.53 -8.39
N ASN A 39 2.17 -2.35 -8.30
CA ASN A 39 3.02 -3.19 -7.45
C ASN A 39 4.03 -2.35 -6.67
N ASP A 40 4.32 -2.82 -5.47
CA ASP A 40 5.19 -2.10 -4.54
C ASP A 40 6.28 -3.01 -4.02
N ILE A 41 7.43 -2.42 -3.72
CA ILE A 41 8.53 -3.11 -3.05
C ILE A 41 9.08 -2.24 -1.94
N SER A 42 9.25 -2.84 -0.76
CA SER A 42 9.93 -2.22 0.37
C SER A 42 11.06 -3.09 0.88
N VAL A 43 12.14 -2.42 1.30
CA VAL A 43 13.28 -3.05 1.96
C VAL A 43 13.55 -2.32 3.26
N THR A 44 13.54 -3.06 4.37
CA THR A 44 13.79 -2.53 5.71
C THR A 44 15.06 -3.13 6.29
N TYR A 45 15.90 -2.30 6.91
CA TYR A 45 17.06 -2.71 7.69
C TYR A 45 17.08 -2.00 9.05
N GLY A 46 16.70 -2.72 10.10
CA GLY A 46 16.53 -2.14 11.44
C GLY A 46 15.54 -0.97 11.41
N ALA A 47 16.02 0.23 11.73
CA ALA A 47 15.22 1.46 11.69
C ALA A 47 15.06 2.07 10.30
N PHE A 48 15.86 1.67 9.31
CA PHE A 48 15.84 2.29 7.98
C PHE A 48 14.95 1.53 7.01
N SER A 49 14.22 2.23 6.15
CA SER A 49 13.48 1.62 5.04
C SER A 49 13.68 2.38 3.73
N ILE A 50 13.56 1.66 2.62
CA ILE A 50 13.49 2.22 1.27
C ILE A 50 12.30 1.55 0.57
N GLY A 51 11.45 2.35 -0.04
CA GLY A 51 10.27 1.90 -0.77
C GLY A 51 10.25 2.40 -2.20
N TYR A 52 9.57 1.63 -3.04
CA TYR A 52 9.09 2.04 -4.35
C TYR A 52 7.66 1.53 -4.48
N ALA A 53 6.73 2.42 -4.78
CA ALA A 53 5.32 2.09 -5.01
C ALA A 53 4.95 2.52 -6.42
N GLN A 54 4.31 1.62 -7.17
CA GLN A 54 3.84 1.97 -8.50
C GLN A 54 2.49 2.69 -8.35
N GLU A 55 2.35 3.86 -8.96
CA GLU A 55 1.06 4.56 -9.02
C GLU A 55 0.40 4.41 -10.38
N ASP A 56 -0.90 4.71 -10.42
CA ASP A 56 -1.72 4.66 -11.63
C ASP A 56 -1.08 5.52 -12.74
N VAL A 57 -1.00 4.97 -13.95
CA VAL A 57 -0.47 5.64 -15.14
C VAL A 57 -1.26 6.91 -15.49
N ALA A 58 -2.54 6.98 -15.10
CA ALA A 58 -3.40 8.15 -15.28
C ALA A 58 -3.24 9.23 -14.20
N LYS A 59 -2.79 8.86 -12.99
CA LYS A 59 -2.55 9.79 -11.85
C LYS A 59 -1.09 10.25 -11.77
N GLY A 60 -0.15 9.42 -12.20
CA GLY A 60 1.16 9.87 -12.62
C GLY A 60 2.29 9.38 -11.73
N HIS A 61 2.86 8.26 -12.18
CA HIS A 61 4.21 7.76 -11.92
C HIS A 61 4.62 7.44 -10.47
N ASP A 62 5.37 6.36 -10.40
CA ASP A 62 5.92 5.71 -9.21
C ASP A 62 6.48 6.65 -8.11
N GLU A 63 6.16 6.30 -6.87
CA GLU A 63 6.71 6.92 -5.67
C GLU A 63 8.02 6.23 -5.27
N ILE A 64 8.98 7.02 -4.80
CA ILE A 64 10.15 6.54 -4.06
C ILE A 64 10.09 7.11 -2.64
N SER A 65 10.24 6.23 -1.63
CA SER A 65 10.20 6.60 -0.22
C SER A 65 11.46 6.16 0.53
N LEU A 66 11.84 6.96 1.53
CA LEU A 66 12.93 6.71 2.47
C LEU A 66 12.42 6.88 3.90
N GLY A 67 12.54 5.84 4.73
CA GLY A 67 12.06 5.85 6.11
C GLY A 67 13.16 5.70 7.16
N TYR A 68 12.90 6.26 8.33
CA TYR A 68 13.67 6.08 9.54
C TYR A 68 12.76 6.06 10.78
N ASN A 69 12.62 4.88 11.39
CA ASN A 69 11.60 4.56 12.40
C ASN A 69 10.20 4.95 11.90
N GLU A 70 9.50 5.80 12.65
CA GLU A 70 8.14 6.25 12.37
C GLU A 70 8.04 7.35 11.30
N TRP A 71 9.17 7.87 10.82
CA TRP A 71 9.18 8.95 9.84
C TRP A 71 9.51 8.41 8.45
N SER A 72 8.83 8.93 7.44
CA SER A 72 9.20 8.72 6.05
C SER A 72 9.18 10.04 5.27
N VAL A 73 10.01 10.09 4.22
CA VAL A 73 10.00 11.14 3.20
C VAL A 73 9.86 10.45 1.86
N PHE A 74 8.99 10.98 1.02
CA PHE A 74 8.71 10.40 -0.28
C PHE A 74 8.65 11.44 -1.38
N HIS A 75 8.79 10.97 -2.61
CA HIS A 75 8.75 11.76 -3.82
C HIS A 75 8.01 10.97 -4.89
N SER A 76 6.99 11.60 -5.47
CA SER A 76 6.28 11.13 -6.65
C SER A 76 6.19 12.26 -7.67
N ASN A 77 5.55 12.03 -8.82
CA ASN A 77 5.32 13.12 -9.77
C ASN A 77 4.15 14.02 -9.34
N GLU A 78 3.20 13.51 -8.55
CA GLU A 78 2.20 14.34 -7.89
C GLU A 78 2.83 15.09 -6.71
N ALA A 79 3.57 14.42 -5.81
CA ALA A 79 4.23 15.05 -4.68
C ALA A 79 5.72 15.30 -4.93
N LYS A 80 6.11 16.57 -5.16
CA LYS A 80 7.54 16.95 -5.18
C LYS A 80 8.25 16.55 -3.90
N ILE A 81 7.57 16.65 -2.77
CA ILE A 81 8.05 16.06 -1.52
C ILE A 81 6.88 15.81 -0.59
N GLY A 82 6.85 14.60 -0.03
CA GLY A 82 5.96 14.21 1.05
C GLY A 82 6.74 13.89 2.32
N ILE A 83 6.11 14.14 3.47
CA ILE A 83 6.60 13.70 4.78
C ILE A 83 5.44 13.04 5.50
N GLU A 84 5.70 11.85 6.04
CA GLU A 84 4.73 11.09 6.82
C GLU A 84 5.31 10.76 8.20
N TYR A 85 4.39 10.69 9.17
CA TYR A 85 4.66 10.17 10.50
C TYR A 85 3.62 9.11 10.89
N GLU A 86 4.08 7.90 11.15
CA GLU A 86 3.28 6.80 11.67
C GLU A 86 3.34 6.73 13.20
N PHE A 87 2.24 6.39 13.86
CA PHE A 87 2.23 6.17 15.29
C PHE A 87 1.29 5.02 15.66
N GLU A 88 1.75 4.20 16.60
CA GLU A 88 0.96 3.11 17.17
C GLU A 88 -0.13 3.68 18.09
N LEU A 89 -1.37 3.22 17.90
CA LEU A 89 -2.47 3.58 18.77
C LEU A 89 -2.53 2.63 19.99
N PRO A 90 -3.08 3.07 21.13
CA PRO A 90 -3.17 2.25 22.36
C PRO A 90 -3.97 0.94 22.23
N ALA A 91 -4.56 0.68 21.08
CA ALA A 91 -5.38 -0.49 20.76
C ALA A 91 -4.57 -1.64 20.11
N GLY A 92 -3.26 -1.72 20.34
CA GLY A 92 -2.41 -2.83 19.89
C GLY A 92 -2.12 -2.75 18.40
N ASP A 93 -2.59 -3.72 17.62
CA ASP A 93 -2.33 -3.90 16.17
C ASP A 93 -2.98 -2.82 15.26
N LEU A 94 -3.24 -1.62 15.81
CA LEU A 94 -3.79 -0.48 15.10
C LEU A 94 -2.73 0.63 15.08
N SER A 95 -2.30 1.04 13.89
CA SER A 95 -1.51 2.24 13.69
C SER A 95 -2.32 3.31 12.96
N ALA A 96 -1.83 4.54 13.05
CA ALA A 96 -2.32 5.68 12.30
C ALA A 96 -1.13 6.41 11.71
N ALA A 97 -1.30 6.96 10.52
CA ALA A 97 -0.31 7.84 9.92
C ALA A 97 -0.95 9.16 9.53
N VAL A 98 -0.12 10.20 9.51
CA VAL A 98 -0.48 11.50 8.94
C VAL A 98 0.63 11.91 7.99
N PHE A 99 0.25 12.48 6.85
CA PHE A 99 1.20 12.97 5.87
C PHE A 99 0.85 14.36 5.38
N LEU A 100 1.89 15.04 4.90
CA LEU A 100 1.82 16.30 4.22
C LEU A 100 2.67 16.22 2.96
N GLU A 101 2.08 16.63 1.86
CA GLU A 101 2.69 16.63 0.54
C GLU A 101 2.67 18.04 -0.03
N HIS A 102 3.74 18.33 -0.76
CA HIS A 102 3.85 19.52 -1.56
C HIS A 102 4.08 19.10 -3.02
N SER A 103 3.16 19.49 -3.89
CA SER A 103 3.09 19.05 -5.28
C SER A 103 3.63 20.11 -6.22
N ASP A 104 2.87 21.20 -6.39
CA ASP A 104 3.27 22.37 -7.16
C ASP A 104 3.44 23.61 -6.28
N ALA A 105 3.86 24.74 -6.86
CA ALA A 105 4.33 25.92 -6.12
C ALA A 105 3.36 26.39 -5.01
N ASP A 106 2.07 26.12 -5.18
CA ASP A 106 1.00 26.51 -4.26
C ASP A 106 0.02 25.36 -3.98
N GLU A 107 0.40 24.09 -4.21
CA GLU A 107 -0.51 22.94 -3.99
C GLU A 107 0.01 22.05 -2.86
N ASN A 108 -0.79 21.95 -1.81
CA ASN A 108 -0.49 21.17 -0.62
C ASN A 108 -1.62 20.21 -0.33
N THR A 109 -1.24 18.96 -0.08
CA THR A 109 -2.15 17.89 0.27
C THR A 109 -1.82 17.40 1.68
N MET A 110 -2.85 17.14 2.48
CA MET A 110 -2.70 16.44 3.74
C MET A 110 -3.50 15.16 3.72
N GLY A 111 -3.06 14.15 4.44
CA GLY A 111 -3.85 12.94 4.61
C GLY A 111 -3.65 12.28 5.96
N ALA A 112 -4.56 11.37 6.24
CA ALA A 112 -4.54 10.54 7.42
C ALA A 112 -5.03 9.14 7.09
N SER A 113 -4.29 8.15 7.53
CA SER A 113 -4.63 6.74 7.36
C SER A 113 -4.71 6.02 8.70
N LEU A 114 -5.48 4.95 8.73
CA LEU A 114 -5.45 3.97 9.81
C LEU A 114 -5.05 2.64 9.21
N SER A 115 -4.17 1.90 9.88
CA SER A 115 -3.84 0.54 9.47
C SER A 115 -4.12 -0.42 10.62
N ARG A 116 -4.82 -1.50 10.31
CA ARG A 116 -5.02 -2.59 11.26
C ARG A 116 -4.68 -3.93 10.63
N GLU A 117 -3.84 -4.69 11.32
CA GLU A 117 -3.58 -6.07 10.97
C GLU A 117 -4.37 -7.02 11.88
N PHE A 118 -5.01 -8.03 11.29
CA PHE A 118 -5.58 -9.16 11.99
C PHE A 118 -5.11 -10.45 11.33
N ALA A 119 -4.26 -11.18 12.05
CA ALA A 119 -3.57 -12.39 11.59
C ALA A 119 -2.65 -12.16 10.39
N GLN A 120 -3.22 -12.10 9.19
CA GLN A 120 -2.52 -11.83 7.92
C GLN A 120 -3.30 -10.84 7.07
N ILE A 121 -4.49 -10.40 7.53
CA ILE A 121 -5.35 -9.49 6.79
C ILE A 121 -5.04 -8.07 7.28
N SER A 122 -4.71 -7.17 6.35
CA SER A 122 -4.60 -5.74 6.61
C SER A 122 -5.83 -5.02 6.11
N LEU A 123 -6.28 -4.00 6.85
CA LEU A 123 -7.33 -3.06 6.46
C LEU A 123 -6.81 -1.63 6.65
N GLN A 124 -6.94 -0.81 5.61
CA GLN A 124 -6.29 0.48 5.52
C GLN A 124 -7.23 1.54 4.93
N PRO A 125 -8.13 2.14 5.71
CA PRO A 125 -8.84 3.33 5.28
C PRO A 125 -7.91 4.56 5.31
N GLU A 126 -8.03 5.41 4.30
CA GLU A 126 -7.29 6.66 4.18
C GLU A 126 -8.21 7.79 3.72
N VAL A 127 -7.94 9.00 4.20
CA VAL A 127 -8.57 10.23 3.73
C VAL A 127 -7.50 11.24 3.37
N THR A 128 -7.69 11.87 2.23
CA THR A 128 -6.76 12.86 1.69
C THR A 128 -7.53 14.14 1.36
N TRP A 129 -6.89 15.28 1.62
CA TRP A 129 -7.48 16.61 1.48
C TRP A 129 -6.47 17.54 0.81
N ASN A 130 -6.85 18.09 -0.35
CA ASN A 130 -6.12 19.18 -0.99
C ASN A 130 -6.49 20.50 -0.30
N ILE A 131 -5.51 21.12 0.36
CA ILE A 131 -5.72 22.30 1.21
C ILE A 131 -6.17 23.50 0.38
N ASP A 132 -5.70 23.57 -0.85
CA ASP A 132 -5.85 24.72 -1.74
C ASP A 132 -7.17 24.64 -2.54
N THR A 133 -7.56 23.45 -3.02
CA THR A 133 -8.82 23.24 -3.75
C THR A 133 -10.00 22.83 -2.86
N SER A 134 -9.73 22.40 -1.61
CA SER A 134 -10.71 21.77 -0.70
C SER A 134 -11.34 20.48 -1.24
N GLU A 135 -10.73 19.89 -2.27
CA GLU A 135 -11.09 18.56 -2.75
C GLU A 135 -10.61 17.52 -1.74
N HIS A 136 -11.38 16.45 -1.60
CA HIS A 136 -11.05 15.34 -0.73
C HIS A 136 -11.34 14.03 -1.44
N THR A 137 -10.53 13.03 -1.12
CA THR A 137 -10.67 11.66 -1.59
C THR A 137 -10.67 10.73 -0.39
N PHE A 138 -11.30 9.58 -0.58
CA PHE A 138 -11.31 8.52 0.42
C PHE A 138 -10.89 7.22 -0.24
N GLU A 139 -9.98 6.50 0.40
CA GLU A 139 -9.53 5.21 -0.08
C GLU A 139 -9.75 4.12 0.96
N PHE A 140 -10.08 2.92 0.49
CA PHE A 140 -10.16 1.74 1.33
C PHE A 140 -9.29 0.62 0.78
N GLY A 141 -8.18 0.36 1.46
CA GLY A 141 -7.25 -0.72 1.19
C GLY A 141 -7.54 -1.99 2.00
N ALA A 142 -7.33 -3.14 1.38
CA ALA A 142 -7.31 -4.43 2.05
C ALA A 142 -6.21 -5.34 1.46
N GLY A 143 -5.53 -6.10 2.32
CA GLY A 143 -4.45 -6.99 1.89
C GLY A 143 -4.46 -8.33 2.63
N TYR A 144 -3.75 -9.31 2.06
CA TYR A 144 -3.45 -10.56 2.75
C TYR A 144 -1.95 -10.87 2.67
N THR A 145 -1.23 -10.77 3.77
CA THR A 145 0.22 -10.97 3.83
C THR A 145 0.57 -12.46 3.89
N TRP A 146 1.43 -12.90 2.97
CA TRP A 146 2.10 -14.18 3.01
C TRP A 146 3.53 -14.02 3.49
N GLU A 147 3.78 -14.46 4.72
CA GLU A 147 5.14 -14.66 5.23
C GLU A 147 5.76 -15.87 4.54
N MET A 148 6.64 -15.61 3.58
CA MET A 148 7.36 -16.65 2.84
C MET A 148 8.60 -17.11 3.61
N SER A 149 9.18 -16.21 4.39
CA SER A 149 10.25 -16.44 5.36
C SER A 149 10.32 -15.26 6.32
N ASP A 150 11.12 -15.36 7.38
CA ASP A 150 11.33 -14.27 8.36
C ASP A 150 11.80 -12.94 7.71
N THR A 151 12.40 -12.99 6.52
CA THR A 151 12.97 -11.82 5.82
C THR A 151 12.20 -11.41 4.57
N PHE A 152 11.14 -12.14 4.18
CA PHE A 152 10.50 -11.94 2.89
C PHE A 152 9.01 -12.27 2.97
N SER A 153 8.19 -11.28 2.63
CA SER A 153 6.75 -11.42 2.55
C SER A 153 6.19 -10.85 1.24
N VAL A 154 5.00 -11.34 0.89
CA VAL A 154 4.27 -10.93 -0.30
C VAL A 154 2.82 -10.70 0.08
N THR A 155 2.27 -9.55 -0.31
CA THR A 155 0.92 -9.12 0.07
C THR A 155 0.16 -8.77 -1.19
N PRO A 156 -0.68 -9.68 -1.74
CA PRO A 156 -1.76 -9.26 -2.62
C PRO A 156 -2.63 -8.23 -1.90
N ASN A 157 -2.95 -7.15 -2.60
CA ASN A 157 -3.75 -6.06 -2.05
C ASN A 157 -4.80 -5.59 -3.06
N ILE A 158 -5.79 -4.88 -2.56
CA ILE A 158 -6.78 -4.16 -3.34
C ILE A 158 -7.11 -2.84 -2.64
N THR A 159 -7.22 -1.78 -3.42
CA THR A 159 -7.62 -0.44 -3.00
C THR A 159 -8.83 -0.01 -3.79
N ILE A 160 -9.79 0.59 -3.08
CA ILE A 160 -11.02 1.14 -3.65
C ILE A 160 -11.01 2.65 -3.38
N PRO A 161 -10.69 3.46 -4.39
CA PRO A 161 -10.78 4.91 -4.29
C PRO A 161 -12.22 5.41 -4.49
N PHE A 162 -12.53 6.47 -3.78
CA PHE A 162 -13.77 7.23 -3.85
C PHE A 162 -13.44 8.72 -3.99
N ASP A 163 -14.13 9.38 -4.91
CA ASP A 163 -13.99 10.82 -5.12
C ASP A 163 -14.79 11.65 -4.10
N ASN A 164 -14.79 12.97 -4.27
CA ASN A 164 -15.47 13.91 -3.37
C ASN A 164 -17.00 13.75 -3.34
N ASP A 165 -17.57 13.10 -4.36
CA ASP A 165 -18.99 12.84 -4.51
C ASP A 165 -19.36 11.44 -3.98
N TRP A 166 -18.40 10.72 -3.39
CA TRP A 166 -18.51 9.33 -2.92
C TRP A 166 -18.76 8.33 -4.06
N ASP A 167 -18.49 8.74 -5.29
CA ASP A 167 -18.52 7.84 -6.42
C ASP A 167 -17.23 7.02 -6.44
N ARG A 168 -17.39 5.73 -6.71
CA ARG A 168 -16.27 4.79 -6.74
C ARG A 168 -15.51 4.98 -8.05
N ASP A 169 -14.21 5.22 -7.93
CA ASP A 169 -13.28 5.32 -9.04
C ASP A 169 -12.75 3.92 -9.45
N GLU A 170 -11.77 3.85 -10.35
CA GLU A 170 -11.13 2.61 -10.78
C GLU A 170 -10.53 1.85 -9.59
N MET A 171 -10.83 0.55 -9.50
CA MET A 171 -10.26 -0.29 -8.44
C MET A 171 -8.82 -0.61 -8.78
N ILE A 172 -7.95 -0.52 -7.78
CA ILE A 172 -6.53 -0.84 -7.91
C ILE A 172 -6.29 -2.18 -7.23
N ALA A 173 -5.77 -3.15 -7.96
CA ALA A 173 -5.26 -4.39 -7.38
C ALA A 173 -3.73 -4.38 -7.43
N GLY A 174 -3.10 -5.12 -6.53
CA GLY A 174 -1.65 -5.11 -6.53
C GLY A 174 -0.98 -6.27 -5.82
N LEU A 175 0.34 -6.26 -5.92
CA LEU A 175 1.23 -7.14 -5.17
C LEU A 175 2.33 -6.31 -4.53
N SER A 176 2.30 -6.21 -3.20
CA SER A 176 3.40 -5.61 -2.46
C SER A 176 4.38 -6.68 -2.01
N VAL A 177 5.66 -6.36 -2.10
CA VAL A 177 6.76 -7.23 -1.68
C VAL A 177 7.54 -6.53 -0.56
N SER A 178 7.72 -7.20 0.58
CA SER A 178 8.54 -6.66 1.67
C SER A 178 9.75 -7.55 1.95
N ILE A 179 10.90 -6.93 2.10
CA ILE A 179 12.15 -7.58 2.46
C ILE A 179 12.67 -6.96 3.77
N LYS A 180 12.80 -7.78 4.81
CA LYS A 180 13.36 -7.35 6.11
C LYS A 180 14.76 -7.92 6.26
N LEU A 181 15.74 -7.05 6.47
CA LEU A 181 17.16 -7.38 6.57
C LEU A 181 17.72 -6.92 7.93
N GLY A 182 18.73 -7.62 8.43
CA GLY A 182 19.38 -7.26 9.69
C GLY A 182 18.64 -7.76 10.93
N PRO A 183 19.19 -7.49 12.13
CA PRO A 183 18.56 -7.91 13.38
C PRO A 183 17.25 -7.14 13.59
N ASP A 184 16.20 -7.84 14.03
CA ASP A 184 14.99 -7.19 14.56
C ASP A 184 15.42 -6.16 15.61
N SER A 185 15.03 -4.90 15.45
CA SER A 185 15.31 -3.83 16.40
C SER A 185 14.59 -4.01 17.75
N GLY A 186 13.97 -5.16 17.99
CA GLY A 186 13.34 -5.57 19.23
C GLY A 186 14.35 -5.97 20.32
N SER A 187 15.13 -5.03 20.83
CA SER A 187 15.58 -5.05 22.24
C SER A 187 16.15 -3.69 22.65
N LYS A 188 15.37 -2.92 23.40
CA LYS A 188 15.90 -2.04 24.45
C LYS A 188 15.77 -2.76 25.78
#